data_AF-X7Z3E9-F1
#
_entry.id   AF-X7Z3E9-F1
#
_cell.length_a   1.000
_cell.length_b   1.000
_cell.length_c   1.000
_cell.angle_alpha   90.00
_cell.angle_beta   90.00
_cell.angle_gamma   90.00
#
_symmetry.space_group_name_H-M   'P 1'
#
loop_
_entity.id
_entity.type
_entity.pdbx_description
1 polymer ?
#
loop_
_entity_poly.entity_id
_entity_poly.type
_entity_poly.pdbx_seq_one_letter_code
_entity_poly.pdbx_strand_id
1 'polypeptide(L)'
;MTTQTTRTRREDAIGAPPERPTLVPAERYYSPAFAQLELQRMWPKVWQVACTVDHVADPGDYFEYRCGPYSILIVRGDDGALRAFQNVCRHRGNSLCAGSGSGLRELRCGYHGWTWDLAGALKRVPRRKGFGGIRMSDFPCSRPASIPGNGSSSSTSTSTQRR
;
A
#
# COMPACT_ATOMS: atom_id res chain seq x y z
N MET A 1 -26.07 31.18 39.84
CA MET A 1 -26.18 29.71 39.79
C MET A 1 -25.99 29.29 38.35
N THR A 2 -24.77 28.92 37.98
CA THR A 2 -24.42 28.57 36.59
C THR A 2 -24.70 27.09 36.40
N THR A 3 -25.78 26.76 35.70
CA THR A 3 -26.09 25.38 35.29
C THR A 3 -25.00 24.87 34.38
N GLN A 4 -24.27 23.87 34.86
CA GLN A 4 -23.23 23.18 34.13
C GLN A 4 -23.90 22.27 33.08
N THR A 5 -23.84 22.67 31.80
CA THR A 5 -24.28 21.85 30.68
C THR A 5 -23.45 20.56 30.67
N THR A 6 -24.08 19.46 31.08
CA THR A 6 -23.56 18.10 30.91
C THR A 6 -23.26 17.90 29.44
N ARG A 7 -21.97 17.82 29.12
CA ARG A 7 -21.48 17.57 27.77
C ARG A 7 -21.94 16.18 27.37
N THR A 8 -23.01 16.10 26.57
CA THR A 8 -23.51 14.86 25.98
C THR A 8 -22.32 14.15 25.34
N ARG A 9 -22.01 12.94 25.82
CA ARG A 9 -21.01 12.06 25.24
C ARG A 9 -21.40 11.87 23.78
N ARG A 10 -20.72 12.59 22.88
CA ARG A 10 -20.91 12.43 21.43
C ARG A 10 -20.73 10.94 21.15
N GLU A 11 -21.74 10.31 20.56
CA GLU A 11 -21.58 9.02 19.90
C GLU A 11 -20.40 9.19 18.93
N ASP A 12 -19.28 8.56 19.26
CA ASP A 12 -18.12 8.53 18.38
C ASP A 12 -18.38 7.52 17.26
N ALA A 13 -17.48 7.46 16.28
CA ALA A 13 -17.60 6.54 15.14
C ALA A 13 -17.66 5.04 15.53
N ILE A 14 -17.47 4.74 16.81
CA ILE A 14 -17.47 3.40 17.40
C ILE A 14 -18.89 2.99 17.84
N GLY A 15 -19.82 3.94 17.97
CA GLY A 15 -21.20 3.70 18.39
C GLY A 15 -21.37 3.59 19.91
N ALA A 16 -22.60 3.32 20.35
CA ALA A 16 -22.88 3.10 21.77
C ALA A 16 -22.17 1.82 22.27
N PRO A 17 -21.51 1.85 23.43
CA PRO A 17 -20.89 0.65 23.97
C PRO A 17 -21.96 -0.41 24.25
N PRO A 18 -21.65 -1.71 24.06
CA PRO A 18 -22.59 -2.77 24.38
C PRO A 18 -22.89 -2.80 25.88
N GLU A 19 -24.10 -3.21 26.26
CA GLU A 19 -24.52 -3.29 27.68
C GLU A 19 -23.65 -4.25 28.51
N ARG A 20 -22.99 -5.21 27.85
CA ARG A 20 -22.09 -6.18 28.47
C ARG A 20 -20.84 -6.35 27.60
N PRO A 21 -19.71 -6.79 28.18
CA PRO A 21 -18.51 -7.09 27.41
C PRO A 21 -18.78 -8.11 26.30
N THR A 22 -18.30 -7.82 25.09
CA THR A 22 -18.31 -8.77 23.98
C THR A 22 -17.38 -9.93 24.31
N LEU A 23 -17.91 -11.15 24.36
CA LEU A 23 -17.11 -12.36 24.55
C LEU A 23 -16.53 -12.82 23.20
N VAL A 24 -15.20 -12.88 23.11
CA VAL A 24 -14.47 -13.34 21.92
C VAL A 24 -13.96 -14.76 22.17
N PRO A 25 -14.23 -15.74 21.28
CA PRO A 25 -13.72 -17.10 21.45
C PRO A 25 -12.18 -17.13 21.51
N ALA A 26 -11.64 -17.81 22.53
CA ALA A 26 -10.20 -17.90 22.76
C ALA A 26 -9.43 -18.52 21.57
N GLU A 27 -10.09 -19.41 20.82
CA GLU A 27 -9.52 -20.05 19.63
C GLU A 27 -9.01 -19.06 18.58
N ARG A 28 -9.62 -17.86 18.47
CA ARG A 28 -9.20 -16.83 17.50
C ARG A 28 -7.76 -16.37 17.70
N TYR A 29 -7.20 -16.51 18.90
CA TYR A 29 -5.86 -16.04 19.23
C TYR A 29 -4.76 -17.06 18.91
N TYR A 30 -5.09 -18.35 18.72
CA TYR A 30 -4.09 -19.40 18.52
C TYR A 30 -4.36 -20.34 17.35
N SER A 31 -5.56 -20.33 16.76
CA SER A 31 -5.91 -21.22 15.65
C SER A 31 -5.22 -20.79 14.35
N PRO A 32 -4.38 -21.66 13.74
CA PRO A 32 -3.77 -21.36 12.44
C PRO A 32 -4.80 -21.19 11.34
N ALA A 33 -5.94 -21.90 11.42
CA ALA A 33 -7.04 -21.77 10.47
C ALA A 33 -7.67 -20.38 10.55
N PHE A 34 -7.85 -19.84 11.76
CA PHE A 34 -8.39 -18.49 11.93
C PHE A 34 -7.42 -17.41 11.43
N ALA A 35 -6.13 -17.52 11.76
CA ALA A 35 -5.10 -16.62 11.23
C ALA A 35 -5.06 -16.60 9.69
N GLN A 36 -5.21 -17.77 9.05
CA GLN A 36 -5.30 -17.86 7.59
C GLN A 36 -6.53 -17.14 7.02
N LEU A 37 -7.67 -17.18 7.72
CA LEU A 37 -8.85 -16.41 7.33
C LEU A 37 -8.60 -14.90 7.44
N GLU A 38 -7.88 -14.44 8.46
CA GLU A 38 -7.50 -13.03 8.61
C GLU A 38 -6.61 -12.56 7.45
N LEU A 39 -5.60 -13.36 7.07
CA LEU A 39 -4.73 -13.11 5.91
C LEU A 39 -5.51 -13.01 4.60
N GLN A 40 -6.57 -13.80 4.43
CA GLN A 40 -7.36 -13.80 3.19
C GLN A 40 -8.45 -12.74 3.16
N ARG A 41 -9.06 -12.44 4.31
CA ARG A 41 -10.34 -11.72 4.37
C ARG A 41 -10.27 -10.37 5.07
N MET A 42 -9.32 -10.17 5.98
CA MET A 42 -9.23 -8.95 6.78
C MET A 42 -8.08 -8.08 6.29
N TRP A 43 -6.84 -8.53 6.41
CA TRP A 43 -5.65 -7.71 6.17
C TRP A 43 -5.62 -7.04 4.78
N PRO A 44 -6.00 -7.71 3.67
CA PRO A 44 -6.01 -7.07 2.34
C PRO A 44 -7.13 -6.05 2.14
N LYS A 45 -8.08 -5.94 3.08
CA LYS A 45 -9.33 -5.17 2.92
C LYS A 45 -9.49 -4.04 3.94
N VAL A 46 -8.54 -3.90 4.87
CA VAL A 46 -8.57 -2.86 5.90
C VAL A 46 -7.40 -1.90 5.70
N TRP A 47 -7.60 -0.67 6.17
CA TRP A 47 -6.52 0.31 6.26
C TRP A 47 -5.49 -0.13 7.28
N GLN A 48 -4.21 -0.06 6.88
CA GLN A 48 -3.08 -0.37 7.75
C GLN A 48 -2.15 0.83 7.81
N VAL A 49 -1.68 1.16 9.01
CA VAL A 49 -0.68 2.21 9.20
C VAL A 49 0.67 1.63 8.85
N ALA A 50 1.22 2.04 7.70
CA ALA A 50 2.44 1.43 7.18
C ALA A 50 3.72 2.10 7.67
N CYS A 51 3.77 3.44 7.64
CA CYS A 51 4.87 4.26 8.18
C CYS A 51 4.39 5.71 8.38
N THR A 52 5.21 6.54 9.02
CA THR A 52 5.04 8.01 9.02
C THR A 52 5.75 8.62 7.81
N VAL A 53 5.43 9.88 7.50
CA VAL A 53 6.11 10.61 6.42
C VAL A 53 7.60 10.83 6.66
N ASP A 54 8.04 10.81 7.92
CA ASP A 54 9.46 10.99 8.29
C ASP A 54 10.34 9.79 7.89
N HIS A 55 9.75 8.60 7.74
CA HIS A 55 10.47 7.42 7.24
C HIS A 55 10.85 7.56 5.75
N VAL A 56 10.18 8.49 5.05
CA VAL A 56 10.30 8.73 3.61
C VAL A 56 10.21 10.22 3.36
N ALA A 57 11.10 10.99 4.00
CA ALA A 57 11.06 12.44 4.01
C ALA A 57 11.55 13.01 2.67
N ASP A 58 12.65 12.47 2.15
CA ASP A 58 13.35 12.99 0.99
C ASP A 58 13.14 12.12 -0.25
N PRO A 59 13.25 12.68 -1.47
CA PRO A 59 13.23 11.91 -2.71
C PRO A 59 14.27 10.78 -2.71
N GLY A 60 13.83 9.56 -3.06
CA GLY A 60 14.65 8.36 -3.03
C GLY A 60 14.62 7.62 -1.69
N ASP A 61 13.99 8.17 -0.66
CA ASP A 61 13.75 7.43 0.58
C ASP A 61 12.66 6.38 0.38
N TYR A 62 12.87 5.23 1.01
CA TYR A 62 11.95 4.11 0.94
C TYR A 62 11.79 3.39 2.28
N PHE A 63 10.64 2.74 2.41
CA PHE A 63 10.28 1.92 3.55
C PHE A 63 9.53 0.66 3.09
N GLU A 64 9.96 -0.51 3.56
CA GLU A 64 9.27 -1.78 3.38
C GLU A 64 8.28 -2.03 4.51
N TYR A 65 6.99 -2.04 4.18
CA TYR A 65 5.93 -2.48 5.07
C TYR A 65 5.63 -3.96 4.85
N ARG A 66 5.59 -4.75 5.94
CA ARG A 66 5.26 -6.18 5.89
C ARG A 66 4.04 -6.50 6.74
N CYS A 67 3.11 -7.26 6.17
CA CYS A 67 1.94 -7.80 6.86
C CYS A 67 1.72 -9.25 6.43
N GLY A 68 2.09 -10.20 7.30
CA GLY A 68 2.11 -11.62 6.96
C GLY A 68 2.96 -11.87 5.69
N PRO A 69 2.38 -12.47 4.62
CA PRO A 69 3.10 -12.73 3.37
C PRO A 69 3.23 -11.50 2.45
N TYR A 70 2.54 -10.39 2.76
CA TYR A 70 2.53 -9.20 1.92
C TYR A 70 3.72 -8.30 2.24
N SER A 71 4.44 -7.86 1.21
CA SER A 71 5.48 -6.84 1.30
C SER A 71 5.16 -5.69 0.35
N ILE A 72 5.05 -4.49 0.91
CA ILE A 72 4.72 -3.25 0.22
C ILE A 72 5.91 -2.30 0.34
N LEU A 73 6.44 -1.87 -0.80
CA LEU A 73 7.46 -0.85 -0.88
C LEU A 73 6.81 0.52 -0.97
N ILE A 74 7.10 1.37 0.00
CA ILE A 74 6.73 2.78 0.01
C ILE A 74 7.95 3.59 -0.39
N VAL A 75 7.82 4.53 -1.32
CA VAL A 75 8.94 5.32 -1.83
C VAL A 75 8.50 6.75 -2.12
N ARG A 76 9.37 7.72 -1.81
CA ARG A 76 9.21 9.10 -2.28
C ARG A 76 9.90 9.26 -3.63
N GLY A 77 9.13 9.63 -4.66
CA GLY A 77 9.68 9.86 -5.98
C GLY A 77 10.45 11.18 -6.08
N ASP A 78 11.20 11.34 -7.18
CA ASP A 78 11.93 12.58 -7.50
C ASP A 78 11.04 13.81 -7.63
N ASP A 79 9.76 13.60 -7.95
CA ASP A 79 8.71 14.62 -7.99
C ASP A 79 8.10 14.94 -6.61
N GLY A 80 8.65 14.37 -5.55
CA GLY A 80 8.16 14.51 -4.19
C GLY A 80 6.88 13.72 -3.90
N ALA A 81 6.29 12.99 -4.87
CA ALA A 81 5.07 12.24 -4.64
C ALA A 81 5.35 10.92 -3.92
N LEU A 82 4.55 10.63 -2.90
CA LEU A 82 4.59 9.37 -2.16
C LEU A 82 3.88 8.27 -2.94
N ARG A 83 4.53 7.13 -3.12
CA ARG A 83 4.01 5.98 -3.87
C ARG A 83 4.17 4.70 -3.08
N ALA A 84 3.31 3.74 -3.38
CA ALA A 84 3.40 2.39 -2.85
C ALA A 84 3.31 1.38 -4.00
N PHE A 85 4.10 0.32 -3.89
CA PHE A 85 4.14 -0.80 -4.82
C PHE A 85 4.17 -2.11 -4.03
N GLN A 86 3.65 -3.19 -4.58
CA GLN A 86 4.05 -4.52 -4.09
C GLN A 86 5.56 -4.64 -4.31
N ASN A 87 6.29 -5.04 -3.27
CA ASN A 87 7.75 -5.17 -3.29
C ASN A 87 8.16 -6.46 -4.02
N VAL A 88 7.80 -6.54 -5.30
CA VAL A 88 7.91 -7.75 -6.11
C VAL A 88 8.30 -7.39 -7.53
N CYS A 89 9.43 -7.95 -7.97
CA CYS A 89 9.90 -7.82 -9.34
C CYS A 89 8.93 -8.50 -10.30
N ARG A 90 8.46 -7.77 -11.32
CA ARG A 90 7.53 -8.29 -12.33
C ARG A 90 8.11 -9.40 -13.22
N HIS A 91 9.42 -9.64 -13.16
CA HIS A 91 10.06 -10.71 -13.92
C HIS A 91 9.86 -12.08 -13.24
N ARG A 92 10.36 -12.25 -12.01
CA ARG A 92 10.36 -13.55 -11.30
C ARG A 92 10.15 -13.44 -9.79
N GLY A 93 9.48 -12.37 -9.33
CA GLY A 93 9.00 -12.31 -7.95
C GLY A 93 10.02 -11.94 -6.86
N ASN A 94 11.28 -11.65 -7.21
CA ASN A 94 12.27 -11.23 -6.21
C ASN A 94 11.89 -9.86 -5.60
N SER A 95 12.16 -9.65 -4.32
CA SER A 95 12.01 -8.33 -3.69
C SER A 95 12.87 -7.28 -4.38
N LEU A 96 12.41 -6.04 -4.41
CA LEU A 96 13.14 -4.90 -4.98
C LEU A 96 14.03 -4.26 -3.92
N CYS A 97 13.49 -4.04 -2.73
CA CYS A 97 14.20 -3.47 -1.58
C CYS A 97 13.91 -4.29 -0.32
N ALA A 98 14.68 -4.07 0.75
CA ALA A 98 14.46 -4.71 2.04
C ALA A 98 14.64 -3.68 3.17
N GLY A 99 13.74 -3.68 4.15
CA GLY A 99 13.76 -2.71 5.24
C GLY A 99 13.56 -1.27 4.77
N SER A 100 14.39 -0.36 5.23
CA SER A 100 14.32 1.07 4.90
C SER A 100 15.67 1.59 4.43
N GLY A 101 15.66 2.68 3.66
CA GLY A 101 16.88 3.36 3.25
C GLY A 101 16.60 4.64 2.48
N SER A 102 17.67 5.30 2.07
CA SER A 102 17.64 6.61 1.42
C SER A 102 18.40 6.64 0.11
N GLY A 103 18.15 7.68 -0.69
CA GLY A 103 18.95 7.99 -1.88
C GLY A 103 18.78 7.05 -3.07
N LEU A 104 17.69 6.26 -3.13
CA LEU A 104 17.38 5.50 -4.34
C LEU A 104 17.18 6.44 -5.53
N ARG A 105 17.75 6.06 -6.67
CA ARG A 105 17.50 6.71 -7.98
C ARG A 105 16.64 5.87 -8.90
N GLU A 106 16.63 4.56 -8.64
CA GLU A 106 15.89 3.57 -9.40
C GLU A 106 15.59 2.36 -8.51
N LEU A 107 14.52 1.63 -8.84
CA LEU A 107 14.19 0.36 -8.23
C LEU A 107 14.82 -0.74 -9.07
N ARG A 108 16.04 -1.16 -8.72
CA ARG A 108 16.76 -2.20 -9.46
C ARG A 108 16.64 -3.55 -8.76
N CYS A 109 16.07 -4.53 -9.44
CA CYS A 109 15.99 -5.89 -8.93
C CYS A 109 17.39 -6.53 -8.83
N GLY A 110 17.77 -6.98 -7.64
CA GLY A 110 19.05 -7.66 -7.38
C GLY A 110 19.25 -8.99 -8.10
N TYR A 111 18.18 -9.59 -8.66
CA TYR A 111 18.29 -10.89 -9.35
C TYR A 111 18.80 -10.75 -10.79
N HIS A 112 18.03 -10.09 -11.66
CA HIS A 112 18.34 -9.98 -13.09
C HIS A 112 18.51 -8.54 -13.56
N GLY A 113 18.49 -7.56 -12.65
CA GLY A 113 18.71 -6.16 -12.98
C GLY A 113 17.62 -5.53 -13.84
N TRP A 114 16.39 -6.05 -13.81
CA TRP A 114 15.23 -5.28 -14.26
C TRP A 114 15.09 -4.06 -13.37
N THR A 115 14.88 -2.91 -13.98
CA THR A 115 14.94 -1.62 -13.29
C THR A 115 13.73 -0.77 -13.62
N TRP A 116 13.06 -0.27 -12.59
CA TRP A 116 12.00 0.73 -12.68
C TRP A 116 12.49 2.09 -12.19
N ASP A 117 11.88 3.17 -12.67
CA ASP A 117 12.01 4.46 -11.99
C ASP A 117 11.23 4.47 -10.67
N LEU A 118 11.38 5.54 -9.87
CA LEU A 118 10.64 5.68 -8.61
C LEU A 118 9.14 5.92 -8.81
N ALA A 119 8.70 6.23 -10.05
CA ALA A 119 7.29 6.27 -10.42
C ALA A 119 6.70 4.89 -10.74
N GLY A 120 7.55 3.84 -10.80
CA GLY A 120 7.17 2.46 -11.06
C GLY A 120 7.11 2.08 -12.54
N ALA A 121 7.60 2.93 -13.46
CA ALA A 121 7.68 2.62 -14.87
C ALA A 121 8.97 1.84 -15.19
N LEU A 122 8.86 0.73 -15.93
CA LEU A 122 10.02 -0.08 -16.31
C LEU A 122 10.90 0.71 -17.28
N LYS A 123 12.18 0.91 -16.91
CA LYS A 123 13.16 1.67 -17.72
C LYS A 123 14.18 0.78 -18.39
N ARG A 124 14.58 -0.31 -17.73
CA ARG A 124 15.67 -1.15 -18.23
C ARG A 124 15.39 -2.62 -18.03
N VAL A 125 15.59 -3.37 -19.10
CA VAL A 125 15.62 -4.83 -19.14
C VAL A 125 16.97 -5.25 -19.72
N PRO A 126 17.89 -5.82 -18.93
CA PRO A 126 19.14 -6.35 -19.44
C PRO A 126 18.90 -7.35 -20.57
N ARG A 127 19.69 -7.25 -21.64
CA ARG A 127 19.57 -8.09 -22.85
C ARG A 127 18.14 -8.14 -23.45
N ARG A 128 17.38 -7.04 -23.35
CA ARG A 128 15.99 -6.92 -23.88
C ARG A 128 15.80 -7.50 -25.28
N LYS A 129 16.76 -7.30 -26.20
CA LYS A 129 16.69 -7.81 -27.58
C LYS A 129 16.49 -9.33 -27.66
N GLY A 130 16.98 -10.09 -26.66
CA GLY A 130 16.82 -11.54 -26.60
C GLY A 130 15.42 -12.02 -26.18
N PHE A 131 14.54 -11.11 -25.75
CA PHE A 131 13.16 -11.45 -25.34
C PHE A 131 12.12 -11.18 -26.44
N GLY A 132 12.54 -10.73 -27.63
CA GLY A 132 11.62 -10.30 -28.68
C GLY A 132 10.88 -9.01 -28.35
N GLY A 133 9.60 -8.94 -28.71
CA GLY A 133 8.76 -7.72 -28.67
C GLY A 133 8.23 -7.33 -27.29
N ILE A 134 9.03 -7.39 -26.22
CA ILE A 134 8.60 -6.89 -24.90
C ILE A 134 8.35 -5.38 -24.97
N ARG A 135 7.14 -4.94 -24.62
CA ARG A 135 6.81 -3.53 -24.37
C ARG A 135 7.04 -3.22 -22.89
N MET A 136 7.75 -2.13 -22.60
CA MET A 136 8.09 -1.78 -21.21
C MET A 136 6.84 -1.39 -20.40
N SER A 137 5.84 -0.81 -21.06
CA SER A 137 4.55 -0.40 -20.49
C SER A 137 3.74 -1.55 -19.90
N ASP A 138 4.02 -2.79 -20.30
CA ASP A 138 3.24 -3.96 -19.89
C ASP A 138 3.69 -4.47 -18.50
N PHE A 139 4.83 -3.98 -18.02
CA PHE A 139 5.47 -4.46 -16.79
C PHE A 139 5.82 -3.33 -15.80
N PRO A 140 4.91 -2.39 -15.46
CA PRO A 140 5.17 -1.44 -14.38
C PRO A 140 5.22 -2.16 -13.02
N CYS A 141 5.80 -1.52 -12.00
CA CYS A 141 5.67 -1.98 -10.63
C CYS A 141 4.20 -2.19 -10.28
N SER A 142 3.88 -3.33 -9.67
CA SER A 142 2.52 -3.65 -9.24
C SER A 142 2.10 -2.66 -8.15
N ARG A 143 1.01 -1.93 -8.36
CA ARG A 143 0.43 -1.08 -7.30
C ARG A 143 -0.41 -1.96 -6.36
N PRO A 144 -0.40 -1.74 -5.04
CA PRO A 144 -1.39 -2.34 -4.16
C PRO A 144 -2.79 -1.84 -4.55
N ALA A 145 -3.83 -2.61 -4.22
CA ALA A 145 -5.21 -2.16 -4.38
C ALA A 145 -5.36 -0.78 -3.71
N SER A 146 -5.96 0.16 -4.45
CA SER A 146 -5.93 1.61 -4.25
C SER A 146 -5.79 2.08 -2.80
N ILE A 147 -4.69 2.79 -2.52
CA ILE A 147 -4.66 3.86 -1.51
C ILE A 147 -5.49 5.01 -2.12
N PRO A 148 -6.71 5.34 -1.66
CA PRO A 148 -7.27 6.66 -1.92
C PRO A 148 -6.28 7.69 -1.38
N GLY A 149 -5.53 8.27 -2.31
CA GLY A 149 -4.83 9.52 -2.06
C GLY A 149 -5.88 10.60 -1.81
N ASN A 150 -5.58 11.46 -0.84
CA ASN A 150 -6.14 12.79 -0.76
C ASN A 150 -6.15 13.41 -2.17
N GLY A 151 -7.34 13.74 -2.66
CA GLY A 151 -7.62 14.74 -3.70
C GLY A 151 -6.73 14.72 -4.95
N SER A 152 -7.09 13.89 -5.93
CA SER A 152 -7.10 14.38 -7.31
C SER A 152 -8.54 14.28 -7.81
N SER A 153 -9.23 15.42 -7.77
CA SER A 153 -10.56 15.59 -8.35
C SER A 153 -10.46 15.48 -9.86
N SER A 154 -10.58 14.26 -10.40
CA SER A 154 -10.97 14.06 -11.79
C SER A 154 -12.49 14.12 -11.87
N SER A 155 -13.00 15.31 -12.15
CA SER A 155 -14.40 15.54 -12.52
C SER A 155 -14.73 14.70 -13.76
N THR A 156 -15.44 13.59 -13.56
CA THR A 156 -16.02 12.84 -14.67
C THR A 156 -17.41 13.42 -14.91
N SER A 157 -17.51 14.28 -15.93
CA SER A 157 -18.79 14.75 -16.46
C SER A 157 -19.52 13.56 -17.10
N THR A 158 -20.53 13.05 -16.42
CA THR A 158 -21.44 12.05 -17.00
C THR A 158 -22.37 12.74 -17.98
N SER A 159 -22.00 12.74 -19.26
CA SER A 159 -22.94 13.01 -20.36
C SER A 159 -23.96 11.87 -20.41
N THR A 160 -25.19 12.17 -20.00
CA THR A 160 -26.33 11.29 -20.19
C THR A 160 -26.75 11.36 -21.65
N GLN A 161 -26.53 10.29 -22.42
CA GLN A 161 -27.23 10.10 -23.70
C GLN A 161 -28.20 8.93 -23.55
N ARG A 162 -29.46 9.27 -23.25
CA ARG A 162 -30.59 8.36 -23.39
C ARG A 162 -30.84 8.12 -24.88
N ARG A 163 -31.03 6.87 -25.25
CA ARG A 163 -32.00 6.47 -26.28
C ARG A 163 -33.18 5.84 -25.56
#